data_AF-A0A1V2Z8X1-F1
#
_entry.id   AF-A0A1V2Z8X1-F1
#
_cell.length_a   1.000
_cell.length_b   1.000
_cell.length_c   1.000
_cell.angle_alpha   90.00
_cell.angle_beta   90.00
_cell.angle_gamma   90.00
#
_symmetry.space_group_name_H-M   'P 1'
#
loop_
_entity.id
_entity.type
_entity.pdbx_description
1 polymer ?
#
loop_
_entity_poly.entity_id
_entity_poly.type
_entity_poly.pdbx_seq_one_letter_code
_entity_poly.pdbx_strand_id
1 'polypeptide(L)'
;MPDLEVLAFARDHRPSAAADVAMRALFGSPARYYQRLARALEDPAALRHDPEVVYRLRRIRDARSDQRSAKRFRRVNVGWPASEPS
;
A
#
# COMPACT_ATOMS: atom_id res chain seq x y z
N MET A 1 -9.36 -9.98 16.09
CA MET A 1 -8.47 -8.94 15.52
C MET A 1 -9.11 -8.44 14.24
N PRO A 2 -9.75 -7.25 14.23
CA PRO A 2 -10.60 -6.84 13.12
C PRO A 2 -9.80 -6.42 11.87
N ASP A 3 -8.48 -6.39 11.97
CA ASP A 3 -7.57 -6.11 10.85
C ASP A 3 -7.18 -7.39 10.06
N LEU A 4 -7.55 -8.58 10.53
CA LEU A 4 -7.38 -9.82 9.74
C LEU A 4 -8.46 -9.95 8.65
N GLU A 5 -9.65 -9.41 8.89
CA GLU A 5 -10.77 -9.42 7.94
C GLU A 5 -10.42 -8.68 6.64
N VAL A 6 -9.62 -7.60 6.73
CA VAL A 6 -9.18 -6.87 5.53
C VAL A 6 -8.19 -7.68 4.68
N LEU A 7 -7.43 -8.61 5.28
CA LEU A 7 -6.54 -9.51 4.54
C LEU A 7 -7.33 -10.61 3.83
N ALA A 8 -8.31 -11.20 4.53
CA ALA A 8 -9.22 -12.18 3.93
C ALA A 8 -9.99 -11.57 2.75
N PHE A 9 -10.55 -10.37 2.93
CA PHE A 9 -11.21 -9.65 1.85
C PHE A 9 -10.28 -9.39 0.66
N ALA A 10 -9.07 -8.90 0.91
CA ALA A 10 -8.09 -8.60 -0.15
C ALA A 10 -7.60 -9.84 -0.92
N ARG A 11 -7.65 -11.02 -0.30
CA ARG A 11 -7.35 -12.30 -0.96
C ARG A 11 -8.44 -12.66 -1.97
N ASP A 12 -9.69 -12.58 -1.52
CA ASP A 12 -10.83 -13.10 -2.25
C ASP A 12 -11.31 -12.12 -3.32
N HIS A 13 -11.00 -10.82 -3.17
CA HIS A 13 -11.45 -9.76 -4.07
C HIS A 13 -10.30 -9.16 -4.87
N ARG A 14 -10.43 -9.22 -6.20
CA ARG A 14 -9.53 -8.49 -7.11
C ARG A 14 -9.97 -7.03 -7.24
N PRO A 15 -9.02 -6.07 -7.37
CA PRO A 15 -9.33 -4.66 -7.58
C PRO A 15 -10.26 -4.48 -8.78
N SER A 16 -11.50 -4.07 -8.51
CA SER A 16 -12.58 -3.92 -9.48
C SER A 16 -13.66 -3.02 -8.91
N ALA A 17 -14.53 -2.48 -9.75
CA ALA A 17 -15.65 -1.65 -9.29
C ALA A 17 -16.59 -2.41 -8.32
N ALA A 18 -16.81 -3.71 -8.56
CA ALA A 18 -17.60 -4.55 -7.66
C ALA A 18 -16.93 -4.73 -6.29
N ALA A 19 -15.60 -4.96 -6.28
CA ALA A 19 -14.84 -5.05 -5.05
C ALA A 19 -14.84 -3.71 -4.27
N ASP A 20 -14.80 -2.56 -4.95
CA ASP A 20 -14.87 -1.25 -4.30
C ASP A 20 -16.22 -1.01 -3.61
N VAL A 21 -17.32 -1.45 -4.23
CA VAL A 21 -18.66 -1.39 -3.60
C VAL A 21 -18.72 -2.30 -2.38
N ALA A 22 -18.29 -3.55 -2.50
CA ALA A 22 -18.27 -4.50 -1.38
C ALA A 22 -17.36 -4.02 -0.23
N MET A 23 -16.18 -3.50 -0.56
CA MET A 23 -15.25 -2.93 0.41
C MET A 23 -15.88 -1.77 1.18
N ARG A 24 -16.60 -0.87 0.48
CA ARG A 24 -17.29 0.25 1.14
C ARG A 24 -18.43 -0.22 2.03
N ALA A 25 -19.17 -1.25 1.62
CA ALA A 25 -20.25 -1.82 2.43
C ALA A 25 -19.71 -2.48 3.72
N LEU A 26 -18.59 -3.19 3.64
CA LEU A 26 -18.03 -3.95 4.77
C LEU A 26 -17.14 -3.10 5.69
N PHE A 27 -16.34 -2.19 5.13
CA PHE A 27 -15.31 -1.46 5.87
C PHE A 27 -15.53 0.06 5.92
N GLY A 28 -16.59 0.55 5.26
CA GLY A 28 -16.96 1.96 5.23
C GLY A 28 -16.13 2.75 4.22
N SER A 29 -15.20 3.58 4.70
CA SER A 29 -14.43 4.44 3.81
C SER A 29 -13.20 3.72 3.23
N PRO A 30 -12.83 3.97 1.96
CA PRO A 30 -11.60 3.43 1.37
C PRO A 30 -10.36 3.77 2.19
N ALA A 31 -10.29 5.00 2.72
CA ALA A 31 -9.17 5.43 3.55
C ALA A 31 -9.03 4.57 4.81
N ARG A 32 -10.13 4.27 5.50
CA ARG A 32 -10.13 3.41 6.69
C ARG A 32 -9.74 1.97 6.32
N TYR A 33 -10.24 1.44 5.21
CA TYR A 33 -9.84 0.13 4.70
C TYR A 33 -8.32 0.03 4.50
N TYR A 34 -7.74 0.97 3.74
CA TYR A 34 -6.30 0.94 3.46
C TYR A 34 -5.43 1.19 4.71
N GLN A 35 -5.90 1.99 5.67
CA GLN A 35 -5.21 2.16 6.96
C GLN A 35 -5.19 0.87 7.78
N ARG A 36 -6.31 0.16 7.88
CA ARG A 36 -6.38 -1.15 8.54
C ARG A 36 -5.51 -2.17 7.83
N LEU A 37 -5.55 -2.19 6.50
CA LEU A 37 -4.69 -3.07 5.71
C LEU A 37 -3.21 -2.79 5.96
N ALA A 38 -2.80 -1.52 6.03
CA ALA A 38 -1.42 -1.14 6.34
C ALA A 38 -0.98 -1.65 7.72
N ARG A 39 -1.84 -1.55 8.75
CA ARG A 39 -1.58 -2.07 10.10
C ARG A 39 -1.51 -3.59 10.13
N ALA A 40 -2.44 -4.26 9.45
CA ALA A 40 -2.45 -5.72 9.34
C ALA A 40 -1.15 -6.24 8.72
N LEU A 41 -0.65 -5.56 7.69
CA LEU A 41 0.62 -5.92 7.05
C LEU A 41 1.85 -5.71 7.94
N GLU A 42 1.74 -5.01 9.07
CA GLU A 42 2.83 -4.79 10.03
C GLU A 42 2.75 -5.75 11.23
N ASP A 43 1.60 -6.42 11.43
CA ASP A 43 1.35 -7.35 12.53
C ASP A 43 1.92 -8.77 12.25
N PRO A 44 2.78 -9.34 13.11
CA PRO A 44 3.22 -10.73 13.01
C PRO A 44 2.07 -11.77 13.02
N ALA A 45 0.92 -11.44 13.61
CA ALA A 45 -0.26 -12.30 13.60
C ALA A 45 -0.85 -12.48 12.19
N ALA A 46 -0.70 -11.47 11.32
CA ALA A 46 -1.15 -11.57 9.93
C ALA A 46 -0.37 -12.63 9.15
N LEU A 47 0.94 -12.76 9.40
CA LEU A 47 1.77 -13.80 8.78
C LEU A 47 1.36 -15.21 9.20
N ARG A 48 0.87 -15.39 10.43
CA ARG A 48 0.34 -16.68 10.90
C ARG A 48 -1.01 -17.03 10.26
N HIS A 49 -1.78 -16.01 9.86
CA HIS A 49 -3.11 -16.21 9.30
C HIS A 49 -3.06 -16.44 7.78
N ASP A 50 -2.33 -15.59 7.04
CA ASP A 50 -2.24 -15.70 5.58
C ASP A 50 -0.89 -15.16 5.07
N PRO A 51 0.18 -15.98 5.12
CA PRO A 51 1.51 -15.53 4.77
C PRO A 51 1.61 -15.12 3.29
N GLU A 52 0.98 -15.84 2.37
CA GLU A 52 1.08 -15.56 0.93
C GLU A 52 0.50 -14.19 0.57
N VAL A 53 -0.69 -13.87 1.09
CA VAL A 53 -1.35 -12.58 0.85
C VAL A 53 -0.53 -11.45 1.46
N VAL A 54 -0.02 -11.63 2.68
CA VAL A 54 0.80 -10.63 3.36
C VAL A 54 2.09 -10.36 2.58
N TYR A 55 2.83 -11.39 2.16
CA TYR A 55 4.06 -11.21 1.37
C TYR A 55 3.79 -10.53 0.02
N ARG A 56 2.74 -10.95 -0.69
CA ARG A 56 2.35 -10.34 -1.97
C ARG A 56 2.04 -8.85 -1.80
N LEU A 57 1.24 -8.50 -0.80
CA LEU A 57 0.83 -7.11 -0.55
C LEU A 57 1.98 -6.24 -0.07
N ARG A 58 2.89 -6.76 0.77
CA ARG A 58 4.14 -6.07 1.14
C ARG A 58 4.98 -5.74 -0.08
N ARG A 59 5.23 -6.73 -0.96
CA ARG A 59 5.96 -6.52 -2.21
C ARG A 59 5.34 -5.43 -3.10
N ILE A 60 4.01 -5.41 -3.22
CA ILE A 60 3.30 -4.36 -3.97
C ILE A 60 3.47 -2.98 -3.31
N ARG A 61 3.42 -2.91 -1.97
CA ARG A 61 3.63 -1.66 -1.22
C ARG A 61 5.05 -1.13 -1.43
N ASP A 62 6.05 -2.00 -1.37
CA ASP A 62 7.47 -1.64 -1.54
C ASP A 62 7.73 -1.14 -2.95
N ALA A 63 7.24 -1.85 -3.98
CA ALA A 63 7.35 -1.41 -5.37
C ALA A 63 6.70 -0.03 -5.62
N ARG A 64 5.63 0.32 -4.90
CA ARG A 64 5.01 1.66 -4.96
C ARG A 64 5.82 2.71 -4.20
N SER A 65 6.45 2.34 -3.09
CA SER A 65 7.34 3.23 -2.34
C SER A 65 8.59 3.57 -3.14
N ASP A 66 9.20 2.58 -3.82
CA ASP A 66 10.37 2.80 -4.68
C ASP A 66 10.06 3.73 -5.84
N GLN A 67 8.89 3.58 -6.48
CA GLN A 67 8.42 4.50 -7.52
C GLN A 67 8.26 5.94 -7.00
N ARG A 68 7.77 6.13 -5.77
CA ARG A 68 7.68 7.45 -5.14
C ARG A 68 9.05 8.02 -4.82
N SER A 69 9.96 7.21 -4.28
CA SER A 69 11.34 7.61 -3.95
C SER A 69 12.13 7.98 -5.20
N ALA A 70 12.02 7.21 -6.28
CA ALA A 70 12.62 7.52 -7.58
C ALA A 70 12.08 8.85 -8.16
N LYS A 71 10.77 9.11 -8.01
CA LYS A 71 10.16 10.39 -8.43
C LYS A 71 10.59 11.57 -7.54
N ARG A 72 10.83 11.34 -6.25
CA ARG A 72 11.29 12.35 -5.29
C ARG A 72 12.78 12.66 -5.45
N PHE A 73 13.60 11.65 -5.74
CA PHE A 73 15.01 11.80 -6.11
C PHE A 73 15.17 12.62 -7.39
N ARG A 74 14.27 12.45 -8.38
CA ARG A 74 14.17 13.32 -9.57
C ARG A 74 13.79 14.78 -9.29
N ARG A 75 13.31 15.12 -8.09
CA ARG A 75 13.03 16.51 -7.66
C ARG A 75 14.09 17.08 -6.72
N VAL A 76 14.99 16.25 -6.19
CA VAL A 76 16.07 16.67 -5.28
C VAL A 76 17.43 16.74 -5.98
N ASN A 77 17.58 16.21 -7.19
CA ASN A 77 18.79 16.37 -8.01
C ASN A 77 18.65 17.36 -9.18
N VAL A 78 17.77 18.37 -9.07
CA VAL A 78 17.85 19.59 -9.89
C VAL A 78 18.49 20.70 -9.08
N GLY A 79 19.70 20.42 -8.58
CA GLY A 79 20.68 21.47 -8.34
C GLY A 79 21.10 21.99 -9.71
N TRP A 80 20.37 22.97 -10.21
CA TRP A 80 20.82 23.84 -11.28
C TRP A 80 22.20 24.38 -10.85
N PRO A 81 23.32 24.05 -11.52
CA PRO A 81 24.56 24.76 -11.25
C PRO A 81 24.40 26.17 -11.80
N ALA A 82 23.98 27.09 -10.92
CA ALA A 82 24.22 28.51 -11.07
C ALA A 82 25.73 28.71 -10.93
N SER A 83 26.45 28.80 -12.05
CA SER A 83 27.81 29.34 -12.11
C SER A 83 28.12 29.84 -13.52
N GLU A 84 27.78 31.11 -13.80
CA GLU A 84 28.75 32.05 -14.41
C GLU A 84 29.85 32.35 -13.36
N PRO A 85 31.08 32.87 -13.67
CA PRO A 85 31.65 33.44 -14.91
C PRO A 85 32.94 32.67 -15.36
N SER A 86 33.67 32.95 -16.44
CA SER A 86 34.13 34.20 -17.09
C SER A 86 34.31 34.06 -18.60
#